data_AF-A0A377E511-F1
#
_entry.id   AF-A0A377E511-F1
#
_cell.length_a   1.000
_cell.length_b   1.000
_cell.length_c   1.000
_cell.angle_alpha   90.00
_cell.angle_beta   90.00
_cell.angle_gamma   90.00
#
_symmetry.space_group_name_H-M   'P 1'
#
loop_
_entity.id
_entity.type
_entity.pdbx_description
1 polymer ?
#
loop_
_entity_poly.entity_id
_entity_poly.type
_entity_poly.pdbx_seq_one_letter_code
_entity_poly.pdbx_strand_id
1 'polypeptide(L)'
;MVEKLPAIADKDIGFILKNTGMTLLSSVGGASGPLFGTFFIRAAQATQARQSLTLEELYQMFRDGADGVISRGKAEPGDKTMCDVWVPVVESLRQSSEQNLSVPVALEAASSIAESAAQSTITMQARKGRASYLGERSIGHQDPGATSVMFMMQMLALAAKE
;
A
#
# COMPACT_ATOMS: atom_id res chain seq x y z
N MET A 1 -12.32 -12.28 -0.06
CA MET A 1 -12.50 -10.81 0.06
C MET A 1 -13.40 -10.27 -1.04
N VAL A 2 -13.07 -10.48 -2.32
CA VAL A 2 -13.84 -9.97 -3.48
C VAL A 2 -15.33 -10.32 -3.39
N GLU A 3 -15.67 -11.55 -3.00
CA GLU A 3 -17.06 -12.00 -2.80
C GLU A 3 -17.85 -11.20 -1.75
N LYS A 4 -17.17 -10.54 -0.79
CA LYS A 4 -17.79 -9.75 0.28
C LYS A 4 -17.95 -8.27 -0.08
N LEU A 5 -17.24 -7.78 -1.11
CA LEU A 5 -17.28 -6.37 -1.51
C LEU A 5 -18.67 -5.89 -1.96
N PRO A 6 -19.46 -6.65 -2.75
CA PRO A 6 -20.78 -6.21 -3.19
C PRO A 6 -21.73 -5.86 -2.03
N ALA A 7 -21.62 -6.57 -0.90
CA ALA A 7 -22.47 -6.35 0.27
C ALA A 7 -22.14 -5.07 1.06
N ILE A 8 -21.00 -4.44 0.77
CA ILE A 8 -20.54 -3.24 1.48
C ILE A 8 -20.21 -2.08 0.52
N ALA A 9 -20.53 -2.23 -0.77
CA ALA A 9 -20.16 -1.26 -1.81
C ALA A 9 -20.86 0.11 -1.65
N ASP A 10 -21.98 0.16 -0.94
CA ASP A 10 -22.76 1.37 -0.63
C ASP A 10 -22.30 2.06 0.67
N LYS A 11 -21.30 1.50 1.37
CA LYS A 11 -20.81 2.03 2.64
C LYS A 11 -19.71 3.07 2.42
N ASP A 12 -19.46 3.85 3.47
CA ASP A 12 -18.38 4.83 3.44
C ASP A 12 -16.99 4.18 3.28
N ILE A 13 -16.03 4.98 2.83
CA ILE A 13 -14.66 4.55 2.55
C ILE A 13 -14.03 3.86 3.77
N GLY A 14 -14.22 4.43 4.96
CA GLY A 14 -13.66 3.90 6.20
C GLY A 14 -14.22 2.52 6.53
N PHE A 15 -15.51 2.31 6.35
CA PHE A 15 -16.15 1.02 6.55
C PHE A 15 -15.64 -0.05 5.57
N ILE A 16 -15.52 0.30 4.28
CA ILE A 16 -15.01 -0.62 3.25
C ILE A 16 -13.55 -1.01 3.55
N LEU A 17 -12.69 -0.03 3.83
CA LEU A 17 -11.29 -0.27 4.17
C LEU A 17 -11.15 -1.12 5.43
N LYS A 18 -11.89 -0.80 6.51
CA LYS A 18 -11.84 -1.56 7.77
C LYS A 18 -12.26 -3.01 7.58
N ASN A 19 -13.36 -3.27 6.87
CA ASN A 19 -13.82 -4.63 6.60
C ASN A 19 -12.84 -5.40 5.71
N THR A 20 -12.23 -4.72 4.73
CA THR A 20 -11.15 -5.28 3.91
C THR A 20 -9.98 -5.72 4.79
N GLY A 21 -9.48 -4.81 5.65
CA GLY A 21 -8.36 -5.09 6.52
C GLY A 21 -8.64 -6.21 7.53
N MET A 22 -9.82 -6.23 8.15
CA MET A 22 -10.23 -7.32 9.07
C MET A 22 -10.35 -8.67 8.36
N THR A 23 -10.85 -8.67 7.11
CA THR A 23 -10.94 -9.90 6.32
C THR A 23 -9.55 -10.42 5.95
N LEU A 24 -8.64 -9.56 5.48
CA LEU A 24 -7.27 -9.97 5.15
C LEU A 24 -6.52 -10.48 6.38
N LEU A 25 -6.67 -9.82 7.52
CA LEU A 25 -6.05 -10.23 8.78
C LEU A 25 -6.48 -11.63 9.24
N SER A 26 -7.74 -12.02 8.97
CA SER A 26 -8.30 -13.30 9.41
C SER A 26 -8.20 -14.43 8.39
N SER A 27 -8.08 -14.11 7.10
CA SER A 27 -8.15 -15.11 6.00
C SER A 27 -6.84 -15.37 5.27
N VAL A 28 -5.85 -14.46 5.36
CA VAL A 28 -4.57 -14.60 4.67
C VAL A 28 -3.51 -15.10 5.65
N GLY A 29 -2.98 -16.29 5.40
CA GLY A 29 -1.84 -16.84 6.14
C GLY A 29 -0.51 -16.17 5.78
N GLY A 30 0.49 -16.33 6.64
CA GLY A 30 1.83 -15.77 6.42
C GLY A 30 1.95 -14.29 6.83
N ALA A 31 3.04 -13.65 6.42
CA ALA A 31 3.34 -12.27 6.81
C ALA A 31 2.46 -11.22 6.11
N SER A 32 1.98 -11.52 4.89
CA SER A 32 1.19 -10.58 4.08
C SER A 32 -0.17 -10.26 4.71
N GLY A 33 -0.84 -11.23 5.32
CA GLY A 33 -2.16 -11.04 5.95
C GLY A 33 -2.15 -9.96 7.03
N PRO A 34 -1.30 -10.07 8.07
CA PRO A 34 -1.15 -9.05 9.08
C PRO A 34 -0.67 -7.70 8.55
N LEU A 35 0.20 -7.66 7.53
CA LEU A 35 0.72 -6.41 6.98
C LEU A 35 -0.34 -5.65 6.18
N PHE A 36 -0.96 -6.28 5.17
CA PHE A 36 -2.04 -5.64 4.41
C PHE A 36 -3.27 -5.38 5.29
N GLY A 37 -3.62 -6.31 6.18
CA GLY A 37 -4.69 -6.09 7.15
C GLY A 37 -4.45 -4.84 7.99
N THR A 38 -3.22 -4.64 8.47
CA THR A 38 -2.83 -3.43 9.23
C THR A 38 -2.91 -2.18 8.37
N PHE A 39 -2.42 -2.21 7.13
CA PHE A 39 -2.52 -1.08 6.19
C PHE A 39 -3.96 -0.58 6.08
N PHE A 40 -4.89 -1.47 5.71
CA PHE A 40 -6.29 -1.12 5.49
C PHE A 40 -7.00 -0.66 6.76
N ILE A 41 -6.72 -1.28 7.91
CA ILE A 41 -7.31 -0.88 9.20
C ILE A 41 -6.84 0.53 9.60
N ARG A 42 -5.55 0.86 9.39
CA ARG A 42 -5.01 2.18 9.70
C ARG A 42 -5.50 3.25 8.72
N ALA A 43 -5.48 2.95 7.43
CA ALA A 43 -6.07 3.79 6.39
C ALA A 43 -7.55 4.14 6.70
N ALA A 44 -8.33 3.15 7.14
CA ALA A 44 -9.73 3.37 7.52
C ALA A 44 -9.91 4.44 8.62
N GLN A 45 -8.99 4.51 9.60
CA GLN A 45 -9.08 5.46 10.71
C GLN A 45 -8.97 6.91 10.24
N ALA A 46 -8.17 7.18 9.21
CA ALA A 46 -7.97 8.51 8.65
C ALA A 46 -9.20 9.05 7.89
N THR A 47 -10.05 8.18 7.36
CA THR A 47 -11.12 8.57 6.42
C THR A 47 -12.45 8.97 7.08
N GLN A 48 -12.68 8.63 8.35
CA GLN A 48 -13.82 9.09 9.17
C GLN A 48 -15.20 9.14 8.47
N ALA A 49 -15.75 7.99 8.07
CA ALA A 49 -17.10 7.87 7.47
C ALA A 49 -17.37 8.70 6.20
N ARG A 50 -16.33 9.15 5.50
CA ARG A 50 -16.46 9.93 4.25
C ARG A 50 -16.79 9.06 3.04
N GLN A 51 -17.47 9.68 2.08
CA GLN A 51 -17.78 9.11 0.76
C GLN A 51 -16.80 9.55 -0.33
N SER A 52 -16.04 10.62 -0.09
CA SER A 52 -15.00 11.12 -0.97
C SER A 52 -13.85 11.69 -0.13
N LEU A 53 -12.66 11.76 -0.73
CA LEU A 53 -11.47 12.31 -0.10
C LEU A 53 -10.88 13.40 -0.99
N THR A 54 -10.43 14.47 -0.36
CA THR A 54 -9.47 15.40 -0.96
C THR A 54 -8.11 14.72 -1.14
N LEU A 55 -7.21 15.29 -1.95
CA LEU A 55 -5.87 14.75 -2.11
C LEU A 55 -5.09 14.73 -0.78
N GLU A 56 -5.27 15.75 0.07
CA GLU A 56 -4.66 15.79 1.40
C GLU A 56 -5.16 14.63 2.27
N GLU A 57 -6.47 14.40 2.32
CA GLU A 57 -7.04 13.28 3.09
C GLU A 57 -6.62 11.91 2.53
N LEU A 58 -6.46 11.80 1.21
CA LEU A 58 -5.94 10.61 0.54
C LEU A 58 -4.47 10.36 0.94
N TYR A 59 -3.63 11.38 0.91
CA TYR A 59 -2.25 11.30 1.37
C TYR A 59 -2.18 10.84 2.83
N GLN A 60 -2.98 11.45 3.72
CA GLN A 60 -3.02 11.10 5.15
C GLN A 60 -3.45 9.64 5.34
N MET A 61 -4.44 9.17 4.58
CA MET A 61 -4.89 7.77 4.57
C MET A 61 -3.76 6.81 4.18
N PHE A 62 -3.00 7.11 3.12
CA PHE A 62 -1.87 6.28 2.70
C PHE A 62 -0.72 6.31 3.70
N ARG A 63 -0.39 7.48 4.26
CA ARG A 63 0.65 7.63 5.27
C ARG A 63 0.34 6.78 6.50
N ASP A 64 -0.86 6.92 7.07
CA ASP A 64 -1.25 6.17 8.27
C ASP A 64 -1.28 4.65 8.01
N GLY A 65 -1.72 4.25 6.80
CA GLY A 65 -1.64 2.88 6.32
C GLY A 65 -0.20 2.35 6.29
N ALA A 66 0.71 3.08 5.63
CA ALA A 66 2.12 2.72 5.48
C ALA A 66 2.85 2.68 6.83
N ASP A 67 2.62 3.67 7.70
CA ASP A 67 3.18 3.71 9.06
C ASP A 67 2.74 2.49 9.88
N GLY A 68 1.49 2.06 9.70
CA GLY A 68 0.98 0.81 10.25
C GLY A 68 1.77 -0.41 9.81
N VAL A 69 2.08 -0.52 8.51
CA VAL A 69 2.88 -1.61 7.94
C VAL A 69 4.30 -1.58 8.48
N ILE A 70 4.94 -0.41 8.50
CA ILE A 70 6.32 -0.24 9.00
C ILE A 70 6.39 -0.60 10.48
N SER A 71 5.46 -0.10 11.30
CA SER A 71 5.38 -0.42 12.74
C SER A 71 5.20 -1.93 12.99
N ARG A 72 4.34 -2.58 12.19
CA ARG A 72 4.08 -4.02 12.30
C ARG A 72 5.26 -4.87 11.83
N GLY A 73 5.85 -4.52 10.69
CA GLY A 73 6.89 -5.29 10.01
C GLY A 73 8.31 -5.00 10.50
N LYS A 74 8.51 -3.83 11.13
CA LYS A 74 9.82 -3.31 11.57
C LYS A 74 10.87 -3.39 10.45
N ALA A 75 10.44 -3.11 9.22
CA ALA A 75 11.29 -3.09 8.04
C ALA A 75 11.79 -1.66 7.82
N GLU A 76 13.03 -1.55 7.37
CA GLU A 76 13.68 -0.30 7.02
C GLU A 76 13.83 -0.20 5.49
N PRO A 77 13.99 1.01 4.92
CA PRO A 77 14.32 1.16 3.52
C PRO A 77 15.56 0.34 3.14
N GLY A 78 15.47 -0.42 2.05
CA GLY A 78 16.49 -1.33 1.56
C GLY A 78 16.40 -2.76 2.12
N ASP A 79 15.42 -3.08 2.97
CA ASP A 79 15.23 -4.44 3.48
C ASP A 79 14.64 -5.43 2.46
N LYS A 80 14.24 -4.93 1.27
CA LYS A 80 13.61 -5.65 0.16
C LYS A 80 12.23 -6.18 0.57
N THR A 81 11.31 -5.27 0.83
CA THR A 81 9.93 -5.55 1.26
C THR A 81 8.95 -4.56 0.63
N MET A 82 7.66 -4.75 0.90
CA MET A 82 6.63 -3.77 0.51
C MET A 82 6.85 -2.35 1.06
N CYS A 83 7.64 -2.17 2.13
CA CYS A 83 7.96 -0.85 2.67
C CYS A 83 8.80 -0.02 1.68
N ASP A 84 9.60 -0.67 0.83
CA ASP A 84 10.39 -0.03 -0.20
C ASP A 84 9.51 0.62 -1.30
N VAL A 85 8.23 0.25 -1.36
CA VAL A 85 7.23 0.85 -2.25
C VAL A 85 6.34 1.84 -1.49
N TRP A 86 5.89 1.50 -0.29
CA TRP A 86 5.00 2.38 0.48
C TRP A 86 5.62 3.74 0.81
N VAL A 87 6.88 3.76 1.23
CA VAL A 87 7.57 5.00 1.60
C VAL A 87 7.64 6.00 0.43
N PRO A 88 8.17 5.63 -0.76
CA PRO A 88 8.21 6.57 -1.88
C PRO A 88 6.82 6.90 -2.45
N VAL A 89 5.83 6.00 -2.37
CA VAL A 89 4.44 6.30 -2.75
C VAL A 89 3.84 7.38 -1.87
N VAL A 90 3.97 7.26 -0.54
CA VAL A 90 3.48 8.27 0.41
C VAL A 90 4.14 9.62 0.17
N GLU A 91 5.45 9.62 -0.07
CA GLU A 91 6.21 10.84 -0.39
C GLU A 91 5.73 11.49 -1.70
N SER A 92 5.45 10.70 -2.74
CA SER A 92 4.88 11.19 -4.00
C SER A 92 3.50 11.84 -3.82
N LEU A 93 2.63 11.24 -2.98
CA LEU A 93 1.32 11.80 -2.66
C LEU A 93 1.44 13.09 -1.84
N ARG A 94 2.38 13.16 -0.89
CA ARG A 94 2.68 14.38 -0.11
C ARG A 94 3.07 15.53 -1.04
N GLN A 95 4.04 15.30 -1.93
CA GLN A 95 4.49 16.30 -2.89
C GLN A 95 3.36 16.74 -3.84
N SER A 96 2.53 15.81 -4.28
CA SER A 96 1.38 16.11 -5.12
C SER A 96 0.33 16.97 -4.39
N SER A 97 0.13 16.70 -3.09
CA SER A 97 -0.75 17.51 -2.23
C SER A 97 -0.23 18.94 -2.08
N GLU A 98 1.08 19.11 -1.82
CA GLU A 98 1.73 20.43 -1.71
C GLU A 98 1.66 21.24 -3.01
N GLN A 99 1.68 20.56 -4.15
CA GLN A 99 1.53 21.16 -5.47
C GLN A 99 0.05 21.39 -5.88
N ASN A 100 -0.91 21.00 -5.03
CA ASN A 100 -2.34 21.08 -5.30
C ASN A 100 -2.76 20.40 -6.61
N LEU A 101 -2.16 19.24 -6.91
CA LEU A 101 -2.54 18.45 -8.07
C LEU A 101 -3.94 17.85 -7.90
N SER A 102 -4.57 17.44 -9.00
CA SER A 102 -5.81 16.66 -8.92
C SER A 102 -5.52 15.23 -8.46
N VAL A 103 -6.50 14.59 -7.83
CA VAL A 103 -6.39 13.19 -7.35
C VAL A 103 -5.96 12.21 -8.47
N PRO A 104 -6.54 12.25 -9.69
CA PRO A 104 -6.12 11.33 -10.76
C PRO A 104 -4.65 11.51 -11.16
N VAL A 105 -4.17 12.75 -11.26
CA VAL A 105 -2.77 13.05 -11.62
C VAL A 105 -1.82 12.59 -10.51
N ALA A 106 -2.17 12.84 -9.25
CA ALA A 106 -1.38 12.39 -8.10
C ALA A 106 -1.28 10.85 -8.02
N LEU A 107 -2.38 10.14 -8.28
CA LEU A 107 -2.41 8.68 -8.29
C LEU A 107 -1.60 8.07 -9.45
N GLU A 108 -1.61 8.71 -10.62
CA GLU A 108 -0.78 8.28 -11.77
C GLU A 108 0.72 8.45 -11.49
N ALA A 109 1.10 9.57 -10.87
CA ALA A 109 2.47 9.80 -10.42
C ALA A 109 2.89 8.76 -9.36
N ALA A 110 2.05 8.55 -8.35
CA ALA A 110 2.30 7.57 -7.30
C ALA A 110 2.37 6.13 -7.84
N SER A 111 1.58 5.79 -8.86
CA SER A 111 1.64 4.51 -9.56
C SER A 111 2.98 4.30 -10.27
N SER A 112 3.47 5.31 -10.99
CA SER A 112 4.78 5.26 -11.68
C SER A 112 5.94 5.10 -10.68
N ILE A 113 5.85 5.78 -9.54
CA ILE A 113 6.79 5.62 -8.43
C ILE A 113 6.72 4.21 -7.85
N ALA A 114 5.52 3.65 -7.67
CA ALA A 114 5.36 2.31 -7.14
C ALA A 114 5.99 1.24 -8.04
N GLU A 115 5.87 1.39 -9.35
CA GLU A 115 6.50 0.50 -10.35
C GLU A 115 8.02 0.57 -10.29
N SER A 116 8.57 1.78 -10.33
CA SER A 116 10.03 1.98 -10.24
C SER A 116 10.59 1.46 -8.91
N ALA A 117 9.88 1.70 -7.80
CA ALA A 117 10.26 1.23 -6.48
C ALA A 117 10.21 -0.31 -6.40
N ALA A 118 9.16 -0.95 -6.91
CA ALA A 118 9.08 -2.40 -6.96
C ALA A 118 10.21 -2.99 -7.83
N GLN A 119 10.52 -2.41 -8.99
CA GLN A 119 11.64 -2.84 -9.83
C GLN A 119 12.98 -2.69 -9.13
N SER A 120 13.19 -1.61 -8.36
CA SER A 120 14.43 -1.39 -7.62
C SER A 120 14.74 -2.52 -6.62
N THR A 121 13.71 -3.23 -6.13
CA THR A 121 13.91 -4.35 -5.22
C THR A 121 14.73 -5.48 -5.85
N ILE A 122 14.78 -5.63 -7.18
CA ILE A 122 15.50 -6.70 -7.87
C ILE A 122 16.97 -6.76 -7.45
N THR A 123 17.64 -5.61 -7.33
CA THR A 123 19.06 -5.53 -7.00
C THR A 123 19.35 -5.59 -5.50
N MET A 124 18.31 -5.57 -4.66
CA MET A 124 18.46 -5.60 -3.20
C MET A 124 18.61 -7.03 -2.66
N GLN A 125 19.40 -7.17 -1.60
CA GLN A 125 19.43 -8.38 -0.79
C GLN A 125 18.33 -8.34 0.28
N ALA A 126 17.55 -9.42 0.38
CA ALA A 126 16.51 -9.55 1.39
C ALA A 126 17.09 -9.59 2.81
N ARG A 127 16.55 -8.72 3.68
CA ARG A 127 16.93 -8.65 5.11
C ARG A 127 15.78 -9.01 6.05
N LYS A 128 14.54 -9.05 5.55
CA LYS A 128 13.34 -9.39 6.32
C LYS A 128 12.57 -10.56 5.71
N GLY A 129 11.70 -11.13 6.54
CA GLY A 129 10.78 -12.21 6.14
C GLY A 129 11.50 -13.50 5.75
N ARG A 130 10.79 -14.39 5.06
CA ARG A 130 11.35 -15.68 4.61
C ARG A 130 12.39 -15.52 3.49
N ALA A 131 12.32 -14.42 2.74
CA ALA A 131 13.26 -14.15 1.66
C ALA A 131 14.68 -13.93 2.17
N SER A 132 14.86 -13.43 3.40
CA SER A 132 16.19 -13.22 3.99
C SER A 132 16.97 -14.52 4.20
N TYR A 133 16.30 -15.67 4.29
CA TYR A 133 16.94 -16.98 4.43
C TYR A 133 17.78 -17.36 3.20
N LEU A 134 17.55 -16.71 2.05
CA LEU A 134 18.29 -16.93 0.81
C LEU A 134 19.61 -16.13 0.76
N GLY A 135 19.81 -15.15 1.63
CA GLY A 135 20.98 -14.27 1.61
C GLY A 135 21.17 -13.62 0.24
N GLU A 136 22.39 -13.62 -0.29
CA GLU A 136 22.73 -13.06 -1.61
C GLU A 136 21.92 -13.67 -2.76
N ARG A 137 21.43 -14.91 -2.63
CA ARG A 137 20.61 -15.56 -3.67
C ARG A 137 19.24 -14.89 -3.85
N SER A 138 18.84 -14.01 -2.95
CA SER A 138 17.64 -13.18 -3.10
C SER A 138 17.81 -12.03 -4.12
N ILE A 139 19.06 -11.65 -4.42
CA ILE A 139 19.39 -10.64 -5.44
C ILE A 139 19.02 -11.20 -6.83
N GLY A 140 18.54 -10.34 -7.72
CA GLY A 140 18.07 -10.69 -9.05
C GLY A 140 16.57 -11.03 -9.15
N HIS A 141 15.85 -11.02 -8.03
CA HIS A 141 14.41 -11.34 -7.98
C HIS A 141 13.62 -10.17 -7.39
N GLN A 142 12.51 -9.79 -8.03
CA GLN A 142 11.62 -8.75 -7.50
C GLN A 142 10.90 -9.24 -6.23
N ASP A 143 10.74 -8.38 -5.23
CA ASP A 143 10.00 -8.73 -4.01
C ASP A 143 8.49 -8.85 -4.27
N PRO A 144 7.85 -9.98 -3.97
CA PRO A 144 6.41 -10.17 -4.22
C PRO A 144 5.52 -9.24 -3.38
N GLY A 145 5.97 -8.81 -2.20
CA GLY A 145 5.25 -7.84 -1.37
C GLY A 145 5.22 -6.46 -2.04
N ALA A 146 6.38 -6.00 -2.51
CA ALA A 146 6.54 -4.78 -3.29
C ALA A 146 5.72 -4.81 -4.59
N THR A 147 5.77 -5.92 -5.34
CA THR A 147 4.96 -6.10 -6.56
C THR A 147 3.46 -6.01 -6.27
N SER A 148 3.01 -6.56 -5.14
CA SER A 148 1.58 -6.49 -4.75
C SER A 148 1.14 -5.05 -4.48
N VAL A 149 1.98 -4.23 -3.83
CA VAL A 149 1.70 -2.80 -3.61
C VAL A 149 1.69 -2.03 -4.93
N MET A 150 2.63 -2.32 -5.84
CA MET A 150 2.63 -1.75 -7.19
C MET A 150 1.30 -2.00 -7.91
N PHE A 151 0.80 -3.24 -7.90
CA PHE A 151 -0.50 -3.55 -8.50
C PHE A 151 -1.66 -2.79 -7.82
N MET A 152 -1.64 -2.65 -6.49
CA MET A 152 -2.65 -1.85 -5.80
C MET A 152 -2.67 -0.40 -6.29
N MET A 153 -1.49 0.21 -6.46
CA MET A 153 -1.40 1.60 -6.93
C MET A 153 -1.80 1.75 -8.39
N GLN A 154 -1.40 0.82 -9.26
CA GLN A 154 -1.80 0.80 -10.67
C GLN A 154 -3.33 0.68 -10.82
N MET A 155 -3.96 -0.22 -10.06
CA MET A 155 -5.41 -0.39 -10.11
C MET A 155 -6.16 0.81 -9.54
N LEU A 156 -5.64 1.45 -8.47
CA LEU A 156 -6.25 2.65 -7.92
C LEU A 156 -6.14 3.83 -8.89
N ALA A 157 -4.98 4.01 -9.53
CA ALA A 157 -4.78 5.05 -10.54
C ALA A 157 -5.68 4.85 -11.76
N LEU A 158 -5.88 3.60 -12.19
CA LEU A 158 -6.83 3.26 -13.26
C LEU A 158 -8.26 3.63 -12.86
N ALA A 159 -8.72 3.20 -11.69
CA ALA A 159 -10.08 3.45 -11.21
C ALA A 159 -10.38 4.94 -10.99
N ALA A 160 -9.38 5.76 -10.67
CA ALA A 160 -9.55 7.21 -10.48
C ALA A 160 -9.75 8.00 -11.79
N LYS A 161 -9.57 7.36 -12.96
CA LYS A 161 -9.79 7.96 -14.28
C LYS A 161 -11.20 7.71 -14.82
N GLU A 162 -11.96 6.81 -14.20
CA GLU A 162 -13.36 6.51 -14.52
C GLU A 162 -14.31 7.52 -13.84
#